data_AF-A0A510TQZ3-F1
#
_entry.id   AF-A0A510TQZ3-F1
#
_cell.length_a   1.000
_cell.length_b   1.000
_cell.length_c   1.000
_cell.angle_alpha   90.00
_cell.angle_beta   90.00
_cell.angle_gamma   90.00
#
_symmetry.space_group_name_H-M   'P 1'
#
loop_
_entity.id
_entity.type
_entity.pdbx_description
1 polymer ?
#
loop_
_entity_poly.entity_id
_entity_poly.type
_entity_poly.pdbx_seq_one_letter_code
_entity_poly.pdbx_strand_id
1 'polypeptide(L)'
;MSGTFRLFKQTLGWTRPRRRSSEAADRWTWLVIAAYAQLRLARPLATDLRRPWEKPTEPNKLTPARVRRGFRNLHVKTGSPAGAPKPSRPGPGRPQGSKNRRPATRHDVGRVLATGESYNRPAHHEVGTKPRRTG
;
A
#
# COMPACT_ATOMS: atom_id res chain seq x y z
N MET A 1 19.97 -5.17 -14.89
CA MET A 1 18.59 -4.95 -14.38
C MET A 1 18.47 -5.53 -12.97
N SER A 2 18.59 -4.79 -11.86
CA SER A 2 18.44 -5.43 -10.52
C SER A 2 17.89 -4.56 -9.38
N GLY A 3 17.34 -3.37 -9.66
CA GLY A 3 16.81 -2.47 -8.62
C GLY A 3 15.30 -2.26 -8.63
N THR A 4 14.62 -2.62 -9.71
CA THR A 4 13.21 -2.28 -9.93
C THR A 4 12.31 -2.95 -8.91
N PHE A 5 12.40 -4.27 -8.76
CA PHE A 5 11.55 -5.01 -7.82
C PHE A 5 11.64 -4.51 -6.37
N ARG A 6 12.87 -4.23 -5.91
CA ARG A 6 13.12 -3.66 -4.59
C ARG A 6 12.49 -2.27 -4.44
N LEU A 7 12.63 -1.42 -5.47
CA LEU A 7 11.97 -0.11 -5.52
C LEU A 7 10.45 -0.24 -5.42
N PHE A 8 9.83 -1.11 -6.22
CA PHE A 8 8.39 -1.35 -6.22
C PHE A 8 7.89 -1.73 -4.82
N LYS A 9 8.51 -2.73 -4.19
CA LYS A 9 8.09 -3.23 -2.87
C LYS A 9 8.40 -2.26 -1.73
N GLN A 10 9.66 -1.82 -1.62
CA GLN A 10 10.14 -1.11 -0.43
C GLN A 10 9.92 0.41 -0.52
N THR A 11 10.00 0.99 -1.72
CA THR A 11 10.00 2.44 -1.91
C THR A 11 8.65 2.97 -2.38
N LEU A 12 8.03 2.33 -3.37
CA LEU A 12 6.70 2.68 -3.85
C LEU A 12 5.58 2.02 -3.02
N GLY A 13 5.93 1.07 -2.15
CA GLY A 13 4.99 0.48 -1.20
C GLY A 13 4.00 -0.48 -1.85
N TRP A 14 4.40 -1.18 -2.92
CA TRP A 14 3.51 -2.09 -3.65
C TRP A 14 2.78 -3.09 -2.74
N THR A 15 3.44 -3.59 -1.68
CA THR A 15 2.87 -4.55 -0.72
C THR A 15 2.25 -3.93 0.53
N ARG A 16 2.22 -2.59 0.65
CA ARG A 16 1.67 -1.90 1.82
C ARG A 16 0.12 -1.88 1.91
N PRO A 17 -0.66 -1.87 0.82
CA PRO A 17 -2.11 -1.74 0.96
C PRO A 17 -2.72 -3.01 1.54
N ARG A 18 -3.48 -2.85 2.61
CA ARG A 18 -4.36 -3.90 3.15
C ARG A 18 -5.76 -3.77 2.52
N ARG A 19 -5.84 -3.96 1.20
CA ARG A 19 -7.12 -3.90 0.45
C ARG A 19 -7.88 -5.21 0.63
N ARG A 20 -9.20 -5.11 0.81
CA ARG A 20 -10.10 -6.27 1.00
C ARG A 20 -10.68 -6.81 -0.30
N SER A 21 -10.44 -6.13 -1.43
CA SER A 21 -10.96 -6.46 -2.76
C SER A 21 -9.80 -6.55 -3.76
N SER A 22 -9.89 -7.52 -4.68
CA SER A 22 -8.94 -7.73 -5.79
C SER A 22 -8.87 -6.51 -6.71
N GLU A 23 -10.02 -5.99 -7.12
CA GLU A 23 -10.09 -4.80 -7.99
C GLU A 23 -9.37 -3.59 -7.36
N ALA A 24 -9.48 -3.42 -6.04
CA ALA A 24 -8.76 -2.36 -5.33
C ALA A 24 -7.24 -2.59 -5.27
N ALA A 25 -6.78 -3.85 -5.33
CA ALA A 25 -5.37 -4.20 -5.46
C ALA A 25 -4.87 -3.95 -6.90
N ASP A 26 -5.69 -4.20 -7.92
CA ASP A 26 -5.34 -3.94 -9.32
C ASP A 26 -5.19 -2.44 -9.58
N ARG A 27 -6.15 -1.63 -9.11
CA ARG A 27 -6.03 -0.16 -9.16
C ARG A 27 -4.78 0.34 -8.45
N TRP A 28 -4.40 -0.29 -7.34
CA TRP A 28 -3.14 0.06 -6.66
C TRP A 28 -1.92 -0.27 -7.51
N THR A 29 -1.89 -1.43 -8.16
CA THR A 29 -0.81 -1.79 -9.09
C THR A 29 -0.68 -0.75 -10.20
N TRP A 30 -1.78 -0.29 -10.77
CA TRP A 30 -1.78 0.78 -11.78
C TRP A 30 -1.21 2.09 -11.25
N LEU A 31 -1.56 2.51 -10.03
CA LEU A 31 -0.97 3.71 -9.40
C LEU A 31 0.54 3.59 -9.23
N VAL A 32 1.03 2.40 -8.82
CA VAL A 32 2.46 2.15 -8.65
C VAL A 32 3.19 2.16 -10.01
N ILE A 33 2.58 1.60 -11.06
CA ILE A 33 3.12 1.65 -12.44
C ILE A 33 3.17 3.09 -12.95
N ALA A 34 2.11 3.87 -12.74
CA ALA A 34 2.06 5.28 -13.13
C ALA A 34 3.16 6.10 -12.44
N ALA A 35 3.35 5.91 -11.13
CA ALA A 35 4.44 6.55 -10.39
C ALA A 35 5.83 6.15 -10.93
N TYR A 36 6.02 4.88 -11.30
CA TYR A 36 7.25 4.43 -11.94
C TYR A 36 7.48 5.07 -13.31
N ALA A 37 6.44 5.22 -14.12
CA ALA A 37 6.49 5.88 -15.42
C ALA A 37 6.86 7.37 -15.26
N GLN A 38 6.25 8.07 -14.30
CA GLN A 38 6.59 9.46 -13.97
C GLN A 38 8.08 9.62 -13.62
N LEU A 39 8.63 8.71 -12.80
CA LEU A 39 10.06 8.73 -12.47
C LEU A 39 10.96 8.44 -13.67
N ARG A 40 10.52 7.63 -14.64
CA ARG A 40 11.29 7.41 -15.88
C ARG A 40 11.27 8.66 -16.77
N LEU A 41 10.14 9.30 -16.92
CA LEU A 41 9.98 10.51 -17.74
C LEU A 41 10.71 11.72 -17.14
N ALA A 42 10.75 11.83 -15.80
CA ALA A 42 11.45 12.91 -15.11
C ALA A 42 12.97 12.74 -15.04
N ARG A 43 13.51 11.57 -15.44
CA ARG A 43 14.94 11.26 -15.39
C ARG A 43 15.84 12.34 -16.02
N PRO A 44 15.63 12.82 -17.26
CA PRO A 44 16.48 13.84 -17.87
C PRO A 44 16.38 15.21 -17.18
N LEU A 45 15.29 15.47 -16.45
CA LEU A 45 15.06 16.73 -15.76
C LEU A 45 15.58 16.74 -14.32
N ALA A 46 15.86 15.58 -13.75
CA ALA A 46 16.20 15.46 -12.34
C ALA A 46 17.68 15.78 -12.07
N THR A 47 17.91 16.77 -11.21
CA THR A 47 19.23 16.99 -10.61
C THR A 47 19.59 15.80 -9.72
N ASP A 48 20.81 15.27 -9.87
CA ASP A 48 21.28 14.14 -9.05
C ASP A 48 21.57 14.60 -7.61
N LEU A 49 20.57 14.45 -6.72
CA LEU A 49 20.72 14.65 -5.28
C LEU A 49 21.42 13.43 -4.64
N ARG A 50 22.71 13.37 -4.95
CA ARG A 50 23.68 12.38 -4.52
C ARG A 50 23.96 12.49 -3.01
N ARG A 51 24.16 11.35 -2.33
CA ARG A 51 24.79 11.32 -0.99
C ARG A 51 26.32 11.43 -1.13
N PRO A 52 27.06 11.97 -0.14
CA PRO A 52 28.50 12.25 -0.28
C PRO A 52 29.35 11.07 -0.78
N TRP A 53 29.01 9.84 -0.39
CA TRP A 53 29.72 8.60 -0.75
C TRP A 53 29.23 7.93 -2.05
N GLU A 54 28.17 8.44 -2.68
CA GLU A 54 27.63 7.87 -3.90
C GLU A 54 28.47 8.32 -5.11
N LYS A 55 28.70 7.43 -6.08
CA LYS A 55 29.41 7.82 -7.32
C LYS A 55 28.55 8.75 -8.18
N PRO A 56 29.13 9.78 -8.82
CA PRO A 56 28.44 10.57 -9.84
C PRO A 56 27.87 9.68 -10.94
N THR A 57 26.73 10.06 -11.50
CA THR A 57 26.10 9.30 -12.57
C THR A 57 25.46 10.28 -13.54
N GLU A 58 25.67 10.04 -14.83
CA GLU A 58 25.04 10.82 -15.90
C GLU A 58 23.52 10.88 -15.71
N PRO A 59 22.85 12.02 -15.98
CA PRO A 59 21.41 12.18 -15.82
C PRO A 59 20.60 11.04 -16.48
N ASN A 60 21.00 10.63 -17.69
CA ASN A 60 20.35 9.56 -18.45
C ASN A 60 20.54 8.15 -17.86
N LYS A 61 21.50 7.98 -16.94
CA LYS A 61 21.82 6.73 -16.24
C LYS A 61 21.30 6.70 -14.80
N LEU A 62 20.65 7.77 -14.32
CA LEU A 62 20.13 7.83 -12.96
C LEU A 62 19.11 6.73 -12.67
N THR A 63 19.29 6.02 -11.56
CA THR A 63 18.30 5.02 -11.14
C THR A 63 17.00 5.72 -10.72
N PRO A 64 15.81 5.11 -10.90
CA PRO A 64 14.55 5.71 -10.48
C PRO A 64 14.51 6.07 -8.98
N ALA A 65 15.28 5.37 -8.14
CA ALA A 65 15.45 5.71 -6.74
C ALA A 65 16.18 7.05 -6.52
N ARG A 66 17.21 7.36 -7.33
CA ARG A 66 17.90 8.66 -7.30
C ARG A 66 17.01 9.77 -7.86
N VAL A 67 16.33 9.52 -8.98
CA VAL A 67 15.36 10.48 -9.55
C VAL A 67 14.29 10.83 -8.52
N ARG A 68 13.75 9.85 -7.79
CA ARG A 68 12.76 10.09 -6.72
C ARG A 68 13.24 11.07 -5.65
N ARG A 69 14.53 11.08 -5.29
CA ARG A 69 15.05 12.02 -4.28
C ARG A 69 14.92 13.47 -4.74
N GLY A 70 15.22 13.74 -6.01
CA GLY A 70 15.08 15.07 -6.63
C GLY A 70 13.66 15.37 -7.13
N PHE A 71 12.80 14.37 -7.29
CA PHE A 71 11.48 14.52 -7.92
C PHE A 71 10.58 15.53 -7.20
N ARG A 72 10.70 15.69 -5.88
CA ARG A 72 9.96 16.71 -5.14
C ARG A 72 10.25 18.13 -5.64
N ASN A 73 11.49 18.42 -6.03
CA ASN A 73 11.88 19.73 -6.54
C ASN A 73 11.32 19.98 -7.95
N LEU A 74 11.15 18.91 -8.73
CA LEU A 74 10.48 18.98 -10.04
C LEU A 74 8.98 19.17 -9.88
N HIS A 75 8.36 18.40 -8.98
CA HIS A 75 6.92 18.41 -8.76
C HIS A 75 6.37 19.78 -8.35
N VAL A 76 7.15 20.58 -7.61
CA VAL A 76 6.75 21.96 -7.25
C VAL A 76 6.73 22.89 -8.47
N LYS A 77 7.59 22.62 -9.47
CA LYS A 77 7.67 23.42 -10.71
C LYS A 77 6.68 22.94 -11.77
N THR A 78 6.29 21.67 -11.71
CA THR A 78 5.24 21.11 -12.57
C THR A 78 3.88 21.60 -12.09
N GLY A 79 3.15 22.32 -12.95
CA GLY A 79 1.79 22.75 -12.64
C GLY A 79 0.88 21.55 -12.32
N SER A 80 -0.17 21.78 -11.52
CA SER A 80 -1.18 20.76 -11.28
C SER A 80 -2.11 20.65 -12.49
N PRO A 81 -2.29 19.47 -13.10
CA PRO A 81 -3.29 19.28 -14.15
C PRO A 81 -4.72 19.26 -13.57
N ALA A 82 -4.87 19.16 -12.24
CA ALA A 82 -6.17 19.17 -11.61
C ALA A 82 -6.78 20.59 -11.66
N GLY A 83 -8.02 20.68 -12.10
CA GLY A 83 -8.80 21.91 -12.01
C GLY A 83 -9.01 22.36 -10.57
N ALA A 84 -9.44 23.61 -10.39
CA ALA A 84 -9.75 24.16 -9.08
C ALA A 84 -10.74 23.25 -8.32
N PRO A 85 -10.55 23.05 -7.00
CA PRO A 85 -11.49 22.27 -6.21
C PRO A 85 -12.86 22.94 -6.27
N LYS A 86 -13.92 22.14 -6.35
CA LYS A 86 -15.29 22.66 -6.25
C LYS A 86 -15.48 23.26 -4.85
N PRO A 87 -16.06 24.48 -4.72
CA PRO A 87 -16.43 25.02 -3.43
C PRO A 87 -17.33 24.04 -2.69
N SER A 88 -16.99 23.72 -1.44
CA SER A 88 -17.75 22.79 -0.61
C SER A 88 -17.83 23.32 0.82
N ARG A 89 -18.98 23.09 1.48
CA ARG A 89 -19.15 23.33 2.91
C ARG A 89 -19.06 21.98 3.63
N PRO A 90 -18.50 21.92 4.86
CA PRO A 90 -18.62 20.72 5.67
C PRO A 90 -20.09 20.29 5.70
N GLY A 91 -20.35 19.03 5.37
CA GLY A 91 -21.70 18.48 5.56
C GLY A 91 -22.09 18.57 7.05
N PRO A 92 -23.38 18.41 7.39
CA PRO A 92 -23.92 18.57 8.75
C PRO A 92 -23.38 17.59 9.81
N GLY A 93 -22.27 16.90 9.54
CA GLY A 93 -21.73 15.84 10.36
C GLY A 93 -22.64 14.62 10.38
N ARG A 94 -22.31 13.69 11.26
CA ARG A 94 -23.15 12.53 11.51
C ARG A 94 -24.17 12.90 12.59
N PRO A 95 -25.47 12.62 12.40
CA PRO A 95 -26.46 12.79 13.47
C PRO A 95 -26.05 12.00 14.71
N GLN A 96 -26.13 12.65 15.87
CA GLN A 96 -25.85 12.00 17.16
C GLN A 96 -26.79 10.79 17.34
N GLY A 97 -26.24 9.67 17.82
CA GLY A 97 -27.01 8.43 18.00
C GLY A 97 -27.18 7.55 16.75
N SER A 98 -26.75 8.01 15.56
CA SER A 98 -26.71 7.14 14.37
C SER A 98 -25.75 5.97 14.59
N LYS A 99 -26.24 4.73 14.42
CA LYS A 99 -25.43 3.50 14.40
C LYS A 99 -25.16 3.06 12.95
N ASN A 100 -24.06 2.33 12.71
CA ASN A 100 -23.77 1.82 11.38
C ASN A 100 -24.77 0.71 11.02
N ARG A 101 -25.61 0.92 10.00
CA ARG A 101 -26.64 -0.05 9.59
C ARG A 101 -26.06 -1.25 8.83
N ARG A 102 -24.86 -1.11 8.26
CA ARG A 102 -24.19 -2.17 7.49
C ARG A 102 -22.77 -2.35 8.02
N PRO A 103 -22.56 -3.22 9.02
CA PRO A 103 -21.24 -3.67 9.40
C PRO A 103 -20.51 -4.27 8.20
N ALA A 104 -19.20 -4.08 8.10
CA ALA A 104 -18.41 -4.74 7.06
C ALA A 104 -18.50 -6.26 7.24
N THR A 105 -18.72 -6.99 6.15
CA THR A 105 -18.72 -8.45 6.14
C THR A 105 -17.42 -8.96 6.75
N ARG A 106 -17.53 -9.72 7.85
CA ARG A 106 -16.41 -10.42 8.45
C ARG A 106 -16.41 -11.83 7.87
N HIS A 107 -15.37 -12.16 7.13
CA HIS A 107 -15.13 -13.54 6.74
C HIS A 107 -14.55 -14.28 7.94
N ASP A 108 -15.05 -15.47 8.20
CA ASP A 108 -14.53 -16.28 9.28
C ASP A 108 -13.08 -16.66 8.97
N VAL A 109 -12.19 -16.46 9.92
CA VAL A 109 -10.77 -16.84 9.83
C VAL A 109 -10.57 -18.15 10.58
N GLY A 110 -11.43 -19.13 10.30
CA GLY A 110 -11.26 -20.49 10.80
C GLY A 110 -10.02 -21.12 10.17
N ARG A 111 -9.15 -21.74 10.98
CA ARG A 111 -8.28 -22.78 10.44
C ARG A 111 -9.22 -23.89 9.98
N VAL A 112 -9.02 -24.44 8.79
CA VAL A 112 -9.75 -25.64 8.39
C VAL A 112 -8.87 -26.82 8.81
N LEU A 113 -9.42 -27.77 9.55
CA LEU A 113 -8.72 -29.02 9.86
C LEU A 113 -8.48 -29.78 8.55
N ALA A 114 -7.48 -30.67 8.50
CA ALA A 114 -7.21 -31.48 7.30
C ALA A 114 -8.44 -32.29 6.83
N THR A 115 -9.37 -32.56 7.75
CA THR A 115 -10.68 -33.21 7.54
C THR A 115 -11.72 -32.33 6.83
N GLY A 116 -11.45 -31.05 6.60
CA GLY A 116 -12.41 -30.10 6.00
C GLY A 116 -13.32 -29.37 7.00
N GLU A 117 -13.21 -29.68 8.29
CA GLU A 117 -14.02 -29.08 9.35
C GLU A 117 -13.46 -27.73 9.82
N SER A 118 -14.34 -26.80 10.21
CA SER A 118 -13.96 -25.50 10.76
C SER A 118 -13.37 -25.66 12.17
N TYR A 119 -12.12 -25.24 12.37
CA TYR A 119 -11.48 -25.23 13.69
C TYR A 119 -12.06 -24.12 14.57
N ASN A 120 -12.80 -24.53 15.61
CA ASN A 120 -13.16 -23.64 16.71
C ASN A 120 -12.05 -23.61 17.74
N ARG A 121 -11.56 -22.40 18.08
CA ARG A 121 -10.65 -22.21 19.21
C ARG A 121 -11.44 -22.44 20.51
N PRO A 122 -11.03 -23.34 21.40
CA PRO A 122 -11.71 -23.56 22.68
C PRO A 122 -11.72 -22.27 23.50
N ALA A 123 -12.81 -22.05 24.22
CA ALA A 123 -12.97 -20.86 25.05
C ALA A 123 -11.93 -20.86 26.19
N HIS A 124 -11.48 -19.68 26.60
CA HIS A 124 -10.40 -19.52 27.59
C HIS A 124 -10.72 -20.13 28.98
N HIS A 125 -11.97 -20.52 29.23
CA HIS A 125 -12.36 -21.22 30.47
C HIS A 125 -12.27 -22.75 30.37
N GLU A 126 -11.94 -23.32 29.21
CA GLU A 126 -11.67 -24.75 29.02
C GLU A 126 -10.18 -25.10 29.11
N VAL A 127 -9.37 -24.26 29.75
CA VAL A 127 -7.96 -24.57 30.04
C VAL A 127 -7.93 -25.63 31.16
N GLY A 128 -8.05 -26.91 30.79
CA GLY A 128 -7.94 -27.99 31.77
C GLY A 128 -8.30 -29.40 31.32
N THR A 129 -9.12 -29.59 30.28
CA THR A 129 -9.63 -30.93 29.93
C THR A 129 -8.62 -31.69 29.07
N LYS A 130 -7.62 -32.31 29.70
CA LYS A 130 -6.71 -33.25 29.02
C LYS A 130 -7.48 -34.54 28.66
N PRO A 131 -7.40 -35.04 27.41
CA PRO A 131 -7.99 -36.33 27.07
C PRO A 131 -7.22 -37.47 27.77
N ARG A 132 -7.96 -38.36 28.44
CA ARG A 132 -7.45 -39.59 29.07
C ARG A 132 -7.25 -40.66 28.00
N ARG A 133 -6.04 -41.21 27.90
CA ARG A 133 -5.71 -42.34 27.02
C ARG A 133 -6.33 -43.62 27.59
N THR A 134 -7.33 -44.18 26.92
CA THR A 134 -7.73 -45.59 27.10
C THR A 134 -6.81 -46.45 26.24
N GLY A 135 -6.41 -47.60 26.78
CA GLY A 135 -5.41 -48.51 26.21
C GLY A 135 -5.80 -49.12 24.87
#